data_AF-A0A0L8I0B7-F1
#
_entry.id   AF-A0A0L8I0B7-F1
#
_cell.length_a   1.000
_cell.length_b   1.000
_cell.length_c   1.000
_cell.angle_alpha   90.00
_cell.angle_beta   90.00
_cell.angle_gamma   90.00
#
_symmetry.space_group_name_H-M   'P 1'
#
loop_
_entity.id
_entity.type
_entity.pdbx_description
1 polymer ?
#
loop_
_entity_poly.entity_id
_entity_poly.type
_entity_poly.pdbx_seq_one_letter_code
_entity_poly.pdbx_strand_id
1 'polypeptide(L)'
;IFQFYNQKNILLQSKVQEILVSLFRLHGMVRIQTPLLMPQNKVHELSSDSPMTVMDQQGQLLCLPNNLRVPFARYVKRKRIQNLKCYNIDRVFHVKLPGLQPKEVIECSVDIVTPSKESSFPEGELLYILQNVISKFPILRQQEKNCTFIVNHALLLRSFLLHCNIEEEQHREFFKMVEKQGDNKKSMRNILKSFHVADHNIDFSLKLLNKEEPLENIKKSLEFLLKSSRKISDLAHKGIDQLEKVLQYCEMFGITSTLKFQLGCLQKAYHFSGIFFQMKLKYYIEAPNGKKRFIQHTIASGGNYAQLVQEFKSSSQTANLPTIQPNVVGALISFDLLVHILYEGKYEIPNKSDYLICSMEEKVNPKQRFERALKYWDKNISGTLLYETQESWEKIKKICETEVISHAVVMKDSSVKTYDMFDNTQGKSQRKKKQSKGDGCSENPENDPTGKSNDFHFKFVHINHKKVHGNSKIETAICSKLEGSLKWAPLNGSTIQVIAADLSKEVLDEIVFTNNLSCDRKNSSVKNCKSKDKQLTREVNESIKKLKNDNCGDCIILYSKQSDTYQIL
;
A
#
# COMPACT_ATOMS: atom_id res chain seq x y z
N ILE A 1 18.68 5.31 -6.03
CA ILE A 1 19.64 4.40 -5.39
C ILE A 1 18.81 3.31 -4.73
N PHE A 2 18.18 2.42 -5.49
CA PHE A 2 17.23 1.44 -4.95
C PHE A 2 17.27 0.15 -5.78
N GLN A 3 18.38 -0.58 -5.67
CA GLN A 3 18.39 -2.00 -6.01
C GLN A 3 19.17 -2.69 -4.90
N PHE A 4 18.43 -3.08 -3.85
CA PHE A 4 18.86 -4.10 -2.91
C PHE A 4 17.75 -5.15 -2.92
N TYR A 5 17.87 -6.12 -3.81
CA TYR A 5 17.03 -7.32 -3.80
C TYR A 5 17.53 -8.25 -2.69
N ASN A 6 17.34 -7.86 -1.43
CA ASN A 6 17.41 -8.83 -0.34
C ASN A 6 16.03 -9.46 -0.16
N GLN A 7 15.98 -10.70 0.37
CA GLN A 7 14.73 -11.46 0.53
C GLN A 7 13.64 -10.64 1.23
N LYS A 8 14.02 -9.90 2.27
CA LYS A 8 13.16 -9.00 3.03
C LYS A 8 12.45 -7.97 2.15
N ASN A 9 13.17 -7.34 1.23
CA ASN A 9 12.60 -6.36 0.30
C ASN A 9 11.60 -7.03 -0.65
N ILE A 10 11.92 -8.21 -1.19
CA ILE A 10 11.03 -8.96 -2.11
C ILE A 10 9.71 -9.33 -1.41
N LEU A 11 9.79 -9.80 -0.17
CA LEU A 11 8.63 -10.14 0.65
C LEU A 11 7.78 -8.89 0.95
N LEU A 12 8.41 -7.77 1.26
CA LEU A 12 7.72 -6.50 1.47
C LEU A 12 7.07 -5.96 0.20
N GLN A 13 7.74 -6.05 -0.96
CA GLN A 13 7.15 -5.69 -2.26
C GLN A 13 5.87 -6.49 -2.51
N SER A 14 5.92 -7.81 -2.29
CA SER A 14 4.75 -8.68 -2.46
C SER A 14 3.60 -8.26 -1.54
N LYS A 15 3.89 -7.95 -0.27
CA LYS A 15 2.89 -7.46 0.68
C LYS A 15 2.26 -6.13 0.28
N VAL A 16 3.08 -5.18 -0.14
CA VAL A 16 2.61 -3.87 -0.62
C VAL A 16 1.72 -4.05 -1.83
N GLN A 17 2.10 -4.91 -2.78
CA GLN A 17 1.30 -5.23 -3.95
C GLN A 17 -0.06 -5.83 -3.56
N GLU A 18 -0.11 -6.79 -2.65
CA GLU A 18 -1.36 -7.39 -2.17
C GLU A 18 -2.31 -6.37 -1.55
N ILE A 19 -1.77 -5.47 -0.72
CA ILE A 19 -2.54 -4.40 -0.06
C ILE A 19 -3.12 -3.44 -1.11
N LEU A 20 -2.29 -2.99 -2.07
CA LEU A 20 -2.73 -2.10 -3.14
C LEU A 20 -3.78 -2.76 -4.04
N VAL A 21 -3.57 -4.02 -4.44
CA VAL A 21 -4.54 -4.79 -5.24
C VAL A 21 -5.87 -4.91 -4.51
N SER A 22 -5.85 -5.19 -3.20
CA SER A 22 -7.06 -5.28 -2.39
C SER A 22 -7.80 -3.94 -2.31
N LEU A 23 -7.07 -2.84 -2.16
CA LEU A 23 -7.62 -1.48 -2.20
C LEU A 23 -8.26 -1.18 -3.57
N PHE A 24 -7.58 -1.46 -4.68
CA PHE A 24 -8.12 -1.15 -6.01
C PHE A 24 -9.36 -2.00 -6.33
N ARG A 25 -9.37 -3.27 -5.92
CA ARG A 25 -10.56 -4.13 -6.05
C ARG A 25 -11.73 -3.63 -5.22
N LEU A 26 -11.49 -3.08 -4.03
CA LEU A 26 -12.53 -2.41 -3.22
C LEU A 26 -13.21 -1.27 -3.99
N HIS A 27 -12.45 -0.55 -4.82
CA HIS A 27 -12.97 0.51 -5.69
C HIS A 27 -13.48 0.00 -7.06
N GLY A 28 -13.68 -1.32 -7.22
CA GLY A 28 -14.20 -1.91 -8.45
C GLY A 28 -13.23 -1.85 -9.63
N MET A 29 -11.93 -1.67 -9.38
CA MET A 29 -10.93 -1.57 -10.43
C MET A 29 -10.44 -2.96 -10.86
N VAL A 30 -10.16 -3.12 -12.15
CA VAL A 30 -9.59 -4.35 -12.73
C VAL A 30 -8.14 -4.17 -13.16
N ARG A 31 -7.33 -5.23 -13.12
CA ARG A 31 -5.95 -5.16 -13.62
C ARG A 31 -5.96 -5.13 -15.15
N ILE A 32 -5.31 -4.12 -15.75
CA ILE A 32 -5.09 -4.06 -17.20
C ILE A 32 -3.59 -3.97 -17.46
N GLN A 33 -3.07 -4.94 -18.19
CA GLN A 33 -1.69 -4.94 -18.64
C GLN A 33 -1.63 -4.62 -20.12
N THR A 34 -0.92 -3.55 -20.47
CA THR A 34 -0.67 -3.16 -21.87
C THR A 34 0.51 -3.95 -22.44
N PRO A 35 0.60 -4.14 -23.78
CA PRO A 35 1.78 -4.74 -24.39
C PRO A 35 3.06 -4.02 -23.97
N LEU A 36 4.10 -4.79 -23.64
CA LEU A 36 5.39 -4.26 -23.18
C LEU A 36 6.02 -3.35 -24.24
N LEU A 37 6.15 -3.85 -25.48
CA LEU A 37 6.70 -3.07 -26.57
C LEU A 37 5.61 -2.30 -27.31
N MET A 38 5.89 -1.05 -27.63
CA MET A 38 5.04 -0.24 -28.52
C MET A 38 5.88 0.40 -29.63
N PRO A 39 5.33 0.63 -30.83
CA PRO A 39 6.02 1.39 -31.85
C PRO A 39 6.48 2.76 -31.31
N GLN A 40 7.65 3.20 -31.76
CA GLN A 40 8.14 4.53 -31.43
C GLN A 40 7.10 5.59 -31.81
N ASN A 41 6.90 6.56 -30.93
CA ASN A 41 5.91 7.61 -31.09
C ASN A 41 6.49 8.96 -30.65
N LYS A 42 5.83 10.04 -31.11
CA LYS A 42 6.27 11.42 -30.87
C LYS A 42 5.86 11.97 -29.50
N VAL A 43 5.02 11.26 -28.74
CA VAL A 43 4.57 11.68 -27.41
C VAL A 43 5.76 11.87 -26.46
N HIS A 44 6.80 11.06 -26.65
CA HIS A 44 8.02 11.13 -25.86
C HIS A 44 8.98 12.27 -26.25
N GLU A 45 8.75 13.01 -27.34
CA GLU A 45 9.62 14.13 -27.77
C GLU A 45 9.72 15.25 -26.73
N LEU A 46 8.72 15.34 -25.84
CA LEU A 46 8.66 16.34 -24.76
C LEU A 46 9.26 15.85 -23.45
N SER A 47 9.56 14.55 -23.34
CA SER A 47 10.17 13.99 -22.15
C SER A 47 11.69 14.14 -22.23
N SER A 48 12.29 14.69 -21.17
CA SER A 48 13.74 14.66 -20.99
C SER A 48 14.27 13.23 -20.76
N ASP A 49 13.38 12.30 -20.42
CA ASP A 49 13.64 10.87 -20.22
C ASP A 49 13.12 10.08 -21.41
N SER A 50 13.78 10.17 -22.56
CA SER A 50 13.37 9.44 -23.77
C SER A 50 13.34 7.93 -23.51
N PRO A 51 12.31 7.20 -23.96
CA PRO A 51 12.21 5.77 -23.73
C PRO A 51 13.36 5.03 -24.43
N MET A 52 13.78 3.92 -23.83
CA MET A 52 14.68 3.00 -24.52
C MET A 52 14.01 2.50 -25.80
N THR A 53 14.73 2.61 -26.92
CA THR A 53 14.26 2.14 -28.22
C THR A 53 15.09 0.94 -28.64
N VAL A 54 14.41 -0.08 -29.15
CA VAL A 54 14.98 -1.32 -29.67
C VAL A 54 14.51 -1.50 -31.12
N MET A 55 15.38 -2.03 -31.97
CA MET A 55 15.06 -2.33 -33.36
C MET A 55 14.63 -3.79 -33.47
N ASP A 56 13.50 -4.06 -34.12
CA ASP A 56 13.10 -5.43 -34.44
C ASP A 56 13.87 -5.98 -35.65
N GLN A 57 13.66 -7.26 -35.96
CA GLN A 57 14.32 -7.95 -37.08
C GLN A 57 13.98 -7.34 -38.45
N GLN A 58 12.90 -6.55 -38.55
CA GLN A 58 12.44 -5.88 -39.76
C GLN A 58 12.89 -4.40 -39.82
N GLY A 59 13.73 -3.97 -38.88
CA GLY A 59 14.23 -2.60 -38.82
C GLY A 59 13.25 -1.59 -38.21
N GLN A 60 12.12 -2.03 -37.65
CA GLN A 60 11.17 -1.13 -36.99
C GLN A 60 11.63 -0.79 -35.59
N LEU A 61 11.44 0.47 -35.22
CA LEU A 61 11.77 0.97 -33.89
C LEU A 61 10.59 0.77 -32.92
N LEU A 62 10.85 0.02 -31.86
CA LEU A 62 9.95 -0.24 -30.75
C LEU A 62 10.51 0.42 -29.49
N CYS A 63 9.65 0.86 -28.59
CA CYS A 63 10.02 1.48 -27.33
C CYS A 63 9.59 0.63 -26.15
N LEU A 64 10.47 0.54 -25.14
CA LEU A 64 10.12 0.11 -23.80
C LEU A 64 9.45 1.27 -23.04
N PRO A 65 8.48 0.99 -22.17
CA PRO A 65 7.75 2.03 -21.46
C PRO A 65 8.62 2.63 -20.34
N ASN A 66 8.82 3.94 -20.37
CA ASN A 66 9.44 4.70 -19.27
C ASN A 66 8.40 5.14 -18.20
N ASN A 67 7.12 4.86 -18.43
CA ASN A 67 6.00 5.01 -17.50
C ASN A 67 4.80 4.18 -17.99
N LEU A 68 3.80 3.95 -17.14
CA LEU A 68 2.60 3.17 -17.49
C LEU A 68 1.49 3.99 -18.15
N ARG A 69 1.51 5.33 -18.03
CA ARG A 69 0.46 6.23 -18.56
C ARG A 69 0.40 6.24 -20.09
N VAL A 70 1.56 6.38 -20.76
CA VAL A 70 1.61 6.50 -22.23
C VAL A 70 1.12 5.22 -22.93
N PRO A 71 1.57 4.00 -22.53
CA PRO A 71 1.00 2.75 -23.05
C PRO A 71 -0.51 2.64 -22.82
N PHE A 72 -1.00 3.07 -21.65
CA PHE A 72 -2.43 3.02 -21.34
C PHE A 72 -3.26 4.01 -22.18
N ALA A 73 -2.79 5.24 -22.37
CA ALA A 73 -3.44 6.21 -23.25
C ALA A 73 -3.58 5.67 -24.69
N ARG A 74 -2.53 5.02 -25.21
CA ARG A 74 -2.56 4.31 -26.50
C ARG A 74 -3.58 3.17 -26.49
N TYR A 75 -3.63 2.39 -25.41
CA TYR A 75 -4.59 1.28 -25.26
C TYR A 75 -6.04 1.79 -25.30
N VAL A 76 -6.37 2.82 -24.51
CA VAL A 76 -7.70 3.45 -24.49
C VAL A 76 -8.11 3.90 -25.89
N LYS A 77 -7.22 4.62 -26.60
CA LYS A 77 -7.50 5.10 -27.95
C LYS A 77 -7.74 3.97 -28.95
N ARG A 78 -6.86 2.96 -28.98
CA ARG A 78 -6.90 1.87 -29.97
C ARG A 78 -8.05 0.90 -29.72
N LYS A 79 -8.41 0.67 -28.47
CA LYS A 79 -9.52 -0.21 -28.07
C LYS A 79 -10.85 0.52 -27.91
N ARG A 80 -10.87 1.85 -28.07
CA ARG A 80 -12.07 2.70 -27.98
C ARG A 80 -12.78 2.55 -26.63
N ILE A 81 -12.00 2.46 -25.57
CA ILE A 81 -12.54 2.33 -24.21
C ILE A 81 -13.27 3.61 -23.83
N GLN A 82 -14.52 3.48 -23.39
CA GLN A 82 -15.36 4.60 -22.95
C GLN A 82 -15.66 4.58 -21.45
N ASN A 83 -15.63 3.40 -20.83
CA ASN A 83 -15.86 3.24 -19.40
C ASN A 83 -14.94 2.13 -18.89
N LEU A 84 -14.06 2.47 -17.95
CA LEU A 84 -13.13 1.53 -17.35
C LEU A 84 -12.53 2.14 -16.08
N LYS A 85 -12.49 1.38 -15.00
CA LYS A 85 -11.63 1.66 -13.86
C LYS A 85 -10.59 0.57 -13.78
N CYS A 86 -9.32 0.92 -13.86
CA CYS A 86 -8.25 -0.08 -13.88
C CYS A 86 -7.01 0.35 -13.12
N TYR A 87 -6.23 -0.64 -12.74
CA TYR A 87 -4.89 -0.46 -12.20
C TYR A 87 -3.88 -1.30 -12.97
N ASN A 88 -2.62 -0.93 -12.89
CA ASN A 88 -1.51 -1.77 -13.32
C ASN A 88 -0.35 -1.65 -12.34
N ILE A 89 0.34 -2.75 -12.08
CA ILE A 89 1.60 -2.77 -11.32
C ILE A 89 2.55 -3.56 -12.20
N ASP A 90 3.53 -2.86 -12.77
CA ASP A 90 4.44 -3.43 -13.77
C ASP A 90 5.75 -2.66 -13.83
N ARG A 91 6.72 -3.22 -14.53
CA ARG A 91 8.05 -2.63 -14.72
C ARG A 91 8.02 -1.53 -15.77
N VAL A 92 8.79 -0.48 -15.48
CA VAL A 92 9.13 0.61 -16.39
C VAL A 92 10.66 0.73 -16.50
N PHE A 93 11.12 1.24 -17.62
CA PHE A 93 12.51 1.16 -18.06
C PHE A 93 13.07 2.55 -18.29
N HIS A 94 14.14 2.89 -17.57
CA HIS A 94 14.82 4.18 -17.68
C HIS A 94 16.26 3.99 -18.16
N VAL A 95 16.68 4.79 -19.14
CA VAL A 95 18.06 4.77 -19.65
C VAL A 95 18.88 5.79 -18.89
N LYS A 96 20.02 5.38 -18.34
CA LYS A 96 20.91 6.31 -17.64
C LYS A 96 22.22 6.56 -18.37
N LEU A 97 22.78 5.55 -19.03
CA LEU A 97 24.06 5.63 -19.73
C LEU A 97 24.03 4.71 -20.96
N PRO A 98 24.67 5.10 -22.07
CA PRO A 98 24.85 4.22 -23.23
C PRO A 98 25.59 2.93 -22.86
N GLY A 99 25.21 1.80 -23.47
CA GLY A 99 25.90 0.52 -23.33
C GLY A 99 25.55 -0.32 -22.09
N LEU A 100 24.67 0.17 -21.21
CA LEU A 100 24.17 -0.59 -20.05
C LEU A 100 22.72 -1.05 -20.26
N GLN A 101 22.33 -2.13 -19.57
CA GLN A 101 20.94 -2.55 -19.50
C GLN A 101 20.05 -1.42 -18.93
N PRO A 102 18.80 -1.28 -19.38
CA PRO A 102 17.89 -0.28 -18.83
C PRO A 102 17.70 -0.53 -17.34
N LYS A 103 17.57 0.56 -16.58
CA LYS A 103 17.18 0.46 -15.19
C LYS A 103 15.69 0.11 -15.11
N GLU A 104 15.40 -1.05 -14.55
CA GLU A 104 14.03 -1.46 -14.22
C GLU A 104 13.59 -0.83 -12.90
N VAL A 105 12.35 -0.34 -12.87
CA VAL A 105 11.66 0.22 -11.70
C VAL A 105 10.23 -0.29 -11.73
N ILE A 106 9.64 -0.61 -10.58
CA ILE A 106 8.21 -0.94 -10.52
C ILE A 106 7.42 0.35 -10.34
N GLU A 107 6.41 0.53 -11.19
CA GLU A 107 5.45 1.62 -11.11
C GLU A 107 4.05 1.03 -10.91
N CYS A 108 3.18 1.77 -10.22
CA CYS A 108 1.78 1.42 -10.05
C CYS A 108 0.92 2.52 -10.68
N SER A 109 0.04 2.19 -11.62
CA SER A 109 -0.93 3.11 -12.20
C SER A 109 -2.34 2.81 -11.73
N VAL A 110 -3.14 3.87 -11.61
CA VAL A 110 -4.59 3.82 -11.35
C VAL A 110 -5.28 4.80 -12.28
N ASP A 111 -6.26 4.32 -13.04
CA ASP A 111 -6.85 5.07 -14.14
C ASP A 111 -8.36 4.87 -14.19
N ILE A 112 -9.09 5.96 -14.45
CA ILE A 112 -10.55 6.02 -14.57
C ILE A 112 -10.88 6.66 -15.93
N VAL A 113 -11.57 5.90 -16.77
CA VAL A 113 -12.06 6.29 -18.09
C VAL A 113 -13.57 6.43 -18.01
N THR A 114 -14.10 7.56 -18.45
CA THR A 114 -15.55 7.83 -18.48
C THR A 114 -15.96 8.46 -19.82
N PRO A 115 -17.23 8.31 -20.25
CA PRO A 115 -17.67 8.83 -21.54
C PRO A 115 -17.90 10.36 -21.55
N SER A 116 -18.12 10.98 -20.38
CA SER A 116 -18.45 12.41 -20.27
C SER A 116 -17.29 13.23 -19.70
N LYS A 117 -17.10 14.43 -20.27
CA LYS A 117 -16.10 15.42 -19.83
C LYS A 117 -16.65 16.43 -18.81
N GLU A 118 -17.95 16.44 -18.58
CA GLU A 118 -18.59 17.56 -17.83
C GLU A 118 -18.54 17.36 -16.31
N SER A 119 -18.18 16.16 -15.85
CA SER A 119 -18.11 15.84 -14.44
C SER A 119 -16.67 15.80 -13.96
N SER A 120 -16.39 16.56 -12.89
CA SER A 120 -15.12 16.50 -12.14
C SER A 120 -15.14 15.40 -11.05
N PHE A 121 -16.16 14.55 -11.06
CA PHE A 121 -16.31 13.46 -10.09
C PHE A 121 -15.19 12.41 -10.18
N PRO A 122 -14.73 11.97 -11.38
CA PRO A 122 -13.62 11.02 -11.48
C PRO A 122 -12.33 11.54 -10.83
N GLU A 123 -12.07 12.83 -10.90
CA GLU A 123 -10.93 13.49 -10.26
C GLU A 123 -11.03 13.40 -8.72
N GLY A 124 -12.20 13.70 -8.15
CA GLY A 124 -12.44 13.55 -6.71
C GLY A 124 -12.29 12.11 -6.23
N GLU A 125 -12.85 11.15 -6.97
CA GLU A 125 -12.72 9.72 -6.65
C GLU A 125 -11.26 9.26 -6.71
N LEU A 126 -10.50 9.70 -7.72
CA LEU A 126 -9.08 9.36 -7.85
C LEU A 126 -8.26 9.87 -6.65
N LEU A 127 -8.48 11.11 -6.23
CA LEU A 127 -7.80 11.68 -5.05
C LEU A 127 -8.12 10.90 -3.78
N TYR A 128 -9.39 10.48 -3.62
CA TYR A 128 -9.81 9.63 -2.50
C TYR A 128 -9.11 8.27 -2.50
N ILE A 129 -9.03 7.59 -3.66
CA ILE A 129 -8.29 6.32 -3.82
C ILE A 129 -6.83 6.51 -3.41
N LEU A 130 -6.19 7.60 -3.85
CA LEU A 130 -4.79 7.87 -3.55
C LEU A 130 -4.52 8.18 -2.09
N GLN A 131 -5.41 8.92 -1.40
CA GLN A 131 -5.30 9.08 0.05
C GLN A 131 -5.38 7.70 0.74
N ASN A 132 -6.32 6.85 0.29
CA ASN A 132 -6.49 5.53 0.87
C ASN A 132 -5.28 4.61 0.69
N VAL A 133 -4.42 4.84 -0.31
CA VAL A 133 -3.14 4.13 -0.41
C VAL A 133 -2.32 4.33 0.86
N ILE A 134 -2.26 5.54 1.40
CA ILE A 134 -1.49 5.87 2.61
C ILE A 134 -2.17 5.32 3.86
N SER A 135 -3.49 5.45 3.95
CA SER A 135 -4.25 4.98 5.11
C SER A 135 -4.19 3.45 5.30
N LYS A 136 -3.90 2.67 4.24
CA LYS A 136 -3.74 1.21 4.33
C LYS A 136 -2.49 0.75 5.07
N PHE A 137 -1.48 1.61 5.23
CA PHE A 137 -0.25 1.25 5.96
C PHE A 137 -0.22 1.96 7.32
N PRO A 138 -0.33 1.25 8.46
CA PRO A 138 -0.35 1.86 9.80
C PRO A 138 0.73 2.92 10.06
N ILE A 139 1.96 2.67 9.64
CA ILE A 139 3.10 3.59 9.81
C ILE A 139 2.90 4.90 9.03
N LEU A 140 2.26 4.82 7.87
CA LEU A 140 1.96 5.98 7.04
C LEU A 140 0.65 6.65 7.46
N ARG A 141 -0.31 5.91 8.01
CA ARG A 141 -1.57 6.45 8.56
C ARG A 141 -1.32 7.45 9.68
N GLN A 142 -0.34 7.18 10.54
CA GLN A 142 0.08 8.15 11.56
C GLN A 142 0.60 9.46 10.95
N GLN A 143 1.07 9.42 9.71
CA GLN A 143 1.59 10.55 8.95
C GLN A 143 0.60 11.06 7.89
N GLU A 144 -0.66 10.64 7.91
CA GLU A 144 -1.67 11.05 6.92
C GLU A 144 -1.83 12.57 6.88
N LYS A 145 -1.75 13.24 8.02
CA LYS A 145 -1.75 14.71 8.13
C LYS A 145 -0.52 15.38 7.49
N ASN A 146 0.55 14.60 7.25
CA ASN A 146 1.75 15.06 6.55
C ASN A 146 1.70 14.75 5.04
N CYS A 147 0.60 14.17 4.56
CA CYS A 147 0.31 14.03 3.15
C CYS A 147 -0.34 15.32 2.63
N THR A 148 0.21 15.86 1.55
CA THR A 148 -0.33 17.06 0.90
C THR A 148 -0.47 16.81 -0.60
N PHE A 149 -1.67 17.05 -1.13
CA PHE A 149 -1.89 17.17 -2.56
C PHE A 149 -1.54 18.59 -3.01
N ILE A 150 -0.56 18.70 -3.90
CA ILE A 150 -0.24 19.93 -4.61
C ILE A 150 -0.95 19.87 -5.95
N VAL A 151 -1.96 20.72 -6.12
CA VAL A 151 -2.93 20.67 -7.22
C VAL A 151 -2.77 21.90 -8.12
N ASN A 152 -2.96 21.69 -9.42
CA ASN A 152 -3.01 22.75 -10.42
C ASN A 152 -4.01 22.38 -11.53
N HIS A 153 -4.25 23.31 -12.45
CA HIS A 153 -5.15 23.14 -13.58
C HIS A 153 -4.49 23.55 -14.90
N ALA A 154 -4.63 22.72 -15.93
CA ALA A 154 -4.04 22.98 -17.26
C ALA A 154 -4.50 24.33 -17.85
N LEU A 155 -5.80 24.65 -17.75
CA LEU A 155 -6.34 25.95 -18.20
C LEU A 155 -5.80 27.15 -17.42
N LEU A 156 -5.57 27.03 -16.11
CA LEU A 156 -4.97 28.12 -15.33
C LEU A 156 -3.53 28.36 -15.73
N LEU A 157 -2.79 27.27 -15.93
CA LEU A 157 -1.42 27.36 -16.41
C LEU A 157 -1.34 27.99 -17.80
N ARG A 158 -2.23 27.59 -18.72
CA ARG A 158 -2.36 28.21 -20.05
C ARG A 158 -2.68 29.71 -19.95
N SER A 159 -3.64 30.08 -19.09
CA SER A 159 -3.98 31.48 -18.81
C SER A 159 -2.78 32.27 -18.32
N PHE A 160 -2.00 31.71 -17.40
CA PHE A 160 -0.80 32.33 -16.86
C PHE A 160 0.29 32.52 -17.93
N LEU A 161 0.56 31.50 -18.75
CA LEU A 161 1.55 31.59 -19.82
C LEU A 161 1.18 32.65 -20.86
N LEU A 162 -0.09 32.73 -21.25
CA LEU A 162 -0.58 33.78 -22.14
C LEU A 162 -0.42 35.18 -21.53
N HIS A 163 -0.65 35.33 -20.23
CA HIS A 163 -0.39 36.59 -19.53
C HIS A 163 1.10 36.96 -19.52
N CYS A 164 2.00 35.97 -19.51
CA CYS A 164 3.43 36.18 -19.67
C CYS A 164 3.85 36.46 -21.13
N ASN A 165 2.92 36.63 -22.08
CA ASN A 165 3.16 36.74 -23.53
C ASN A 165 3.87 35.51 -24.13
N ILE A 166 3.67 34.33 -23.53
CA ILE A 166 4.11 33.06 -24.09
C ILE A 166 2.93 32.48 -24.87
N GLU A 167 3.00 32.57 -26.19
CA GLU A 167 1.95 32.13 -27.10
C GLU A 167 1.77 30.61 -27.09
N GLU A 168 0.59 30.13 -27.47
CA GLU A 168 0.24 28.70 -27.36
C GLU A 168 1.16 27.79 -28.19
N GLU A 169 1.62 28.28 -29.33
CA GLU A 169 2.59 27.61 -30.19
C GLU A 169 3.92 27.34 -29.47
N GLN A 170 4.26 28.18 -28.49
CA GLN A 170 5.48 28.11 -27.70
C GLN A 170 5.34 27.25 -26.44
N HIS A 171 4.11 26.91 -26.01
CA HIS A 171 3.87 26.15 -24.76
C HIS A 171 4.58 24.80 -24.79
N ARG A 172 4.61 24.15 -25.95
CA ARG A 172 5.30 22.88 -26.14
C ARG A 172 6.80 22.99 -25.83
N GLU A 173 7.46 24.02 -26.34
CA GLU A 173 8.88 24.27 -26.08
C GLU A 173 9.10 24.70 -24.62
N PHE A 174 8.20 25.51 -24.05
CA PHE A 174 8.25 25.90 -22.63
C PHE A 174 8.29 24.66 -21.72
N PHE A 175 7.36 23.71 -21.90
CA PHE A 175 7.33 22.49 -21.08
C PHE A 175 8.55 21.60 -21.30
N LYS A 176 9.07 21.53 -22.53
CA LYS A 176 10.31 20.81 -22.82
C LYS A 176 11.51 21.41 -22.08
N MET A 177 11.60 22.74 -22.02
CA MET A 177 12.65 23.42 -21.25
C MET A 177 12.50 23.18 -19.74
N VAL A 178 11.27 23.19 -19.22
CA VAL A 178 10.99 22.84 -17.81
C VAL A 178 11.41 21.40 -17.50
N GLU A 179 11.08 20.43 -18.34
CA GLU A 179 11.49 19.02 -18.15
C GLU A 179 13.02 18.82 -18.20
N LYS A 180 13.73 19.63 -18.99
CA LYS A 180 15.19 19.56 -19.14
C LYS A 180 15.95 20.27 -18.02
N GLN A 181 15.48 21.45 -17.60
CA GLN A 181 16.19 22.31 -16.65
C GLN A 181 15.66 22.20 -15.22
N GLY A 182 14.46 21.64 -15.04
CA GLY A 182 13.72 21.57 -13.78
C GLY A 182 12.87 22.82 -13.52
N ASP A 183 12.01 22.73 -12.52
CA ASP A 183 11.03 23.74 -12.10
C ASP A 183 11.49 24.58 -10.89
N ASN A 184 12.77 24.49 -10.51
CA ASN A 184 13.32 25.30 -9.43
C ASN A 184 13.40 26.79 -9.83
N LYS A 185 13.45 27.69 -8.83
CA LYS A 185 13.45 29.15 -9.04
C LYS A 185 14.53 29.64 -10.03
N LYS A 186 15.73 29.06 -10.01
CA LYS A 186 16.83 29.46 -10.90
C LYS A 186 16.56 29.03 -12.33
N SER A 187 16.15 27.78 -12.54
CA SER A 187 15.79 27.24 -13.84
C SER A 187 14.59 27.98 -14.44
N MET A 188 13.52 28.18 -13.68
CA MET A 188 12.34 28.92 -14.14
C MET A 188 12.65 30.36 -14.53
N ARG A 189 13.56 31.04 -13.81
CA ARG A 189 14.03 32.38 -14.21
C ARG A 189 14.66 32.34 -15.60
N ASN A 190 15.55 31.38 -15.85
CA ASN A 190 16.23 31.24 -17.13
C ASN A 190 15.25 30.90 -18.26
N ILE A 191 14.29 30.02 -18.00
CA ILE A 191 13.24 29.65 -18.95
C ILE A 191 12.41 30.89 -19.31
N LEU A 192 11.88 31.62 -18.33
CA LEU A 192 11.09 32.83 -18.61
C LEU A 192 11.87 33.88 -19.42
N LYS A 193 13.17 34.06 -19.13
CA LYS A 193 14.06 34.93 -19.94
C LYS A 193 14.17 34.48 -21.40
N SER A 194 14.26 33.17 -21.64
CA SER A 194 14.35 32.63 -23.01
C SER A 194 13.07 32.83 -23.83
N PHE A 195 11.92 33.03 -23.17
CA PHE A 195 10.66 33.42 -23.80
C PHE A 195 10.41 34.94 -23.79
N HIS A 196 11.46 35.74 -23.56
CA HIS A 196 11.40 37.21 -23.59
C HIS A 196 10.40 37.83 -22.59
N VAL A 197 10.13 37.15 -21.47
CA VAL A 197 9.37 37.74 -20.36
C VAL A 197 10.20 38.89 -19.77
N ALA A 198 9.62 40.09 -19.69
CA ALA A 198 10.30 41.28 -19.19
C ALA A 198 10.80 41.09 -17.75
N ASP A 199 12.03 41.55 -17.44
CA ASP A 199 12.69 41.28 -16.15
C ASP A 199 11.83 41.69 -14.93
N HIS A 200 11.09 42.80 -15.02
CA HIS A 200 10.18 43.26 -13.96
C HIS A 200 9.00 42.29 -13.71
N ASN A 201 8.58 41.52 -14.71
CA ASN A 201 7.52 40.52 -14.60
C ASN A 201 8.04 39.14 -14.16
N ILE A 202 9.34 38.88 -14.28
CA ILE A 202 9.92 37.58 -13.91
C ILE A 202 9.79 37.35 -12.40
N ASP A 203 10.14 38.32 -11.56
CA ASP A 203 10.09 38.13 -10.11
C ASP A 203 8.66 37.95 -9.61
N PHE A 204 7.70 38.66 -10.19
CA PHE A 204 6.27 38.46 -9.96
C PHE A 204 5.83 37.04 -10.38
N SER A 205 6.19 36.62 -11.58
CA SER A 205 5.89 35.29 -12.13
C SER A 205 6.47 34.17 -11.25
N LEU A 206 7.72 34.31 -10.80
CA LEU A 206 8.36 33.35 -9.91
C LEU A 206 7.68 33.31 -8.55
N LYS A 207 7.30 34.46 -7.98
CA LYS A 207 6.57 34.51 -6.72
C LYS A 207 5.25 33.75 -6.82
N LEU A 208 4.54 33.93 -7.94
CA LEU A 208 3.25 33.28 -8.16
C LEU A 208 3.38 31.77 -8.39
N LEU A 209 4.35 31.34 -9.22
CA LEU A 209 4.61 29.92 -9.48
C LEU A 209 5.00 29.15 -8.20
N ASN A 210 5.70 29.80 -7.26
CA ASN A 210 6.14 29.18 -6.01
C ASN A 210 5.12 29.29 -4.87
N LYS A 211 3.98 29.95 -5.07
CA LYS A 211 2.95 30.13 -4.03
C LYS A 211 2.14 28.85 -3.85
N GLU A 212 2.11 28.31 -2.63
CA GLU A 212 1.41 27.07 -2.25
C GLU A 212 0.38 27.39 -1.16
N GLU A 213 -0.89 27.54 -1.53
CA GLU A 213 -1.96 28.04 -0.63
C GLU A 213 -3.31 27.33 -0.85
N PRO A 214 -4.29 27.48 0.06
CA PRO A 214 -5.68 27.09 -0.19
C PRO A 214 -6.28 27.81 -1.40
N LEU A 215 -7.34 27.22 -1.99
CA LEU A 215 -7.92 27.70 -3.26
C LEU A 215 -8.41 29.15 -3.17
N GLU A 216 -9.00 29.54 -2.05
CA GLU A 216 -9.53 30.89 -1.83
C GLU A 216 -8.44 31.97 -1.92
N ASN A 217 -7.25 31.66 -1.39
CA ASN A 217 -6.12 32.57 -1.39
C ASN A 217 -5.41 32.61 -2.76
N ILE A 218 -5.38 31.47 -3.45
CA ILE A 218 -4.91 31.42 -4.84
C ILE A 218 -5.85 32.22 -5.75
N LYS A 219 -7.18 32.10 -5.62
CA LYS A 219 -8.15 32.89 -6.39
C LYS A 219 -7.90 34.40 -6.27
N LYS A 220 -7.67 34.88 -5.05
CA LYS A 220 -7.27 36.29 -4.78
C LYS A 220 -5.94 36.65 -5.46
N SER A 221 -4.97 35.75 -5.40
CA SER A 221 -3.65 35.95 -6.03
C SER A 221 -3.71 35.97 -7.56
N LEU A 222 -4.74 35.38 -8.15
CA LEU A 222 -4.96 35.29 -9.59
C LEU A 222 -5.99 36.28 -10.12
N GLU A 223 -6.46 37.24 -9.30
CA GLU A 223 -7.43 38.26 -9.73
C GLU A 223 -7.00 39.03 -10.98
N PHE A 224 -5.70 39.26 -11.15
CA PHE A 224 -5.15 39.93 -12.33
C PHE A 224 -5.37 39.11 -13.63
N LEU A 225 -5.39 37.77 -13.56
CA LEU A 225 -5.74 36.91 -14.70
C LEU A 225 -7.24 36.98 -14.99
N LEU A 226 -8.07 37.00 -13.94
CA LEU A 226 -9.53 37.08 -14.05
C LEU A 226 -9.99 38.42 -14.65
N LYS A 227 -9.24 39.50 -14.43
CA LYS A 227 -9.50 40.83 -14.97
C LYS A 227 -8.73 41.13 -16.27
N SER A 228 -8.05 40.13 -16.84
CA SER A 228 -7.23 40.29 -18.05
C SER A 228 -8.08 40.27 -19.33
N SER A 229 -7.43 40.09 -20.49
CA SER A 229 -8.13 39.94 -21.77
C SER A 229 -9.14 38.78 -21.72
N ARG A 230 -10.20 38.86 -22.54
CA ARG A 230 -11.29 37.87 -22.55
C ARG A 230 -10.79 36.43 -22.64
N LYS A 231 -9.83 36.16 -23.53
CA LYS A 231 -9.24 34.82 -23.71
C LYS A 231 -8.56 34.31 -22.42
N ILE A 232 -7.80 35.16 -21.73
CA ILE A 232 -7.07 34.81 -20.50
C ILE A 232 -8.07 34.61 -19.36
N SER A 233 -8.97 35.57 -19.17
CA SER A 233 -9.99 35.54 -18.13
C SER A 233 -10.90 34.30 -18.25
N ASP A 234 -11.38 33.97 -19.46
CA ASP A 234 -12.23 32.79 -19.69
C ASP A 234 -11.54 31.47 -19.31
N LEU A 235 -10.24 31.35 -19.59
CA LEU A 235 -9.44 30.18 -19.21
C LEU A 235 -9.25 30.09 -17.69
N ALA A 236 -8.96 31.22 -17.05
CA ALA A 236 -8.77 31.30 -15.60
C ALA A 236 -10.06 30.97 -14.84
N HIS A 237 -11.20 31.56 -15.23
CA HIS A 237 -12.49 31.25 -14.63
C HIS A 237 -12.83 29.77 -14.73
N LYS A 238 -12.76 29.19 -15.94
CA LYS A 238 -13.04 27.76 -16.14
C LYS A 238 -12.15 26.84 -15.30
N GLY A 239 -10.86 27.17 -15.19
CA GLY A 239 -9.93 26.40 -14.38
C GLY A 239 -10.23 26.48 -12.89
N ILE A 240 -10.58 27.66 -12.37
CA ILE A 240 -10.99 27.85 -10.97
C ILE A 240 -12.29 27.10 -10.69
N ASP A 241 -13.31 27.24 -11.55
CA ASP A 241 -14.61 26.58 -11.38
C ASP A 241 -14.47 25.04 -11.30
N GLN A 242 -13.57 24.46 -12.10
CA GLN A 242 -13.30 23.02 -12.05
C GLN A 242 -12.54 22.60 -10.78
N LEU A 243 -11.60 23.42 -10.29
CA LEU A 243 -10.93 23.18 -9.02
C LEU A 243 -11.90 23.26 -7.83
N GLU A 244 -12.83 24.23 -7.84
CA GLU A 244 -13.87 24.36 -6.82
C GLU A 244 -14.78 23.13 -6.78
N LYS A 245 -15.18 22.60 -7.95
CA LYS A 245 -15.95 21.34 -8.03
C LYS A 245 -15.19 20.15 -7.47
N VAL A 246 -13.90 20.01 -7.79
CA VAL A 246 -13.09 18.92 -7.22
C VAL A 246 -12.95 19.06 -5.72
N LEU A 247 -12.75 20.28 -5.20
CA LEU A 247 -12.70 20.52 -3.76
C LEU A 247 -13.98 20.07 -3.07
N GLN A 248 -15.15 20.40 -3.64
CA GLN A 248 -16.45 19.93 -3.14
C GLN A 248 -16.56 18.40 -3.13
N TYR A 249 -16.12 17.71 -4.19
CA TYR A 249 -16.12 16.25 -4.20
C TYR A 249 -15.14 15.66 -3.18
N CYS A 250 -13.96 16.26 -3.01
CA CYS A 250 -13.00 15.85 -1.97
C CYS A 250 -13.62 15.94 -0.57
N GLU A 251 -14.36 17.01 -0.28
CA GLU A 251 -15.11 17.16 0.98
C GLU A 251 -16.18 16.09 1.13
N MET A 252 -16.97 15.82 0.08
CA MET A 252 -18.01 14.78 0.08
C MET A 252 -17.43 13.37 0.28
N PHE A 253 -16.25 13.08 -0.27
CA PHE A 253 -15.53 11.83 -0.07
C PHE A 253 -14.86 11.74 1.31
N GLY A 254 -14.82 12.83 2.09
CA GLY A 254 -14.15 12.87 3.39
C GLY A 254 -12.63 12.78 3.27
N ILE A 255 -12.04 13.39 2.24
CA ILE A 255 -10.58 13.51 2.10
C ILE A 255 -10.05 14.37 3.25
N THR A 256 -9.09 13.83 4.00
CA THR A 256 -8.49 14.43 5.20
C THR A 256 -7.11 15.01 4.92
N SER A 257 -6.47 14.58 3.83
CA SER A 257 -5.19 15.10 3.35
C SER A 257 -5.31 16.58 2.99
N THR A 258 -4.25 17.35 3.23
CA THR A 258 -4.27 18.78 2.89
C THR A 258 -4.23 18.96 1.37
N LEU A 259 -5.18 19.69 0.81
CA LEU A 259 -5.12 20.16 -0.58
C LEU A 259 -4.53 21.57 -0.59
N LYS A 260 -3.50 21.77 -1.42
CA LYS A 260 -2.93 23.08 -1.68
C LYS A 260 -2.76 23.29 -3.16
N PHE A 261 -2.94 24.52 -3.60
CA PHE A 261 -2.94 24.89 -5.00
C PHE A 261 -1.66 25.67 -5.30
N GLN A 262 -1.00 25.29 -6.40
CA GLN A 262 0.27 25.89 -6.81
C GLN A 262 0.39 25.89 -8.33
N LEU A 263 0.49 27.07 -8.94
CA LEU A 263 0.66 27.21 -10.40
C LEU A 263 1.99 26.60 -10.92
N GLY A 264 3.04 26.61 -10.10
CA GLY A 264 4.34 26.04 -10.42
C GLY A 264 4.44 24.53 -10.27
N CYS A 265 3.33 23.81 -10.05
CA CYS A 265 3.32 22.37 -10.30
C CYS A 265 3.42 22.19 -11.83
N LEU A 266 4.63 21.97 -12.36
CA LEU A 266 4.88 21.96 -13.82
C LEU A 266 5.42 20.62 -14.35
N GLN A 267 5.85 19.72 -13.46
CA GLN A 267 6.44 18.45 -13.86
C GLN A 267 5.43 17.59 -14.66
N LYS A 268 5.79 17.24 -15.90
CA LYS A 268 4.95 16.52 -16.87
C LYS A 268 3.58 17.16 -17.13
N ALA A 269 3.45 18.48 -16.90
CA ALA A 269 2.19 19.20 -17.04
C ALA A 269 1.60 19.12 -18.46
N TYR A 270 2.44 18.99 -19.49
CA TYR A 270 2.06 18.91 -20.90
C TYR A 270 1.16 17.72 -21.26
N HIS A 271 1.11 16.68 -20.43
CA HIS A 271 0.21 15.53 -20.64
C HIS A 271 -1.22 15.79 -20.18
N PHE A 272 -1.46 16.83 -19.37
CA PHE A 272 -2.72 17.02 -18.68
C PHE A 272 -3.61 18.07 -19.36
N SER A 273 -4.91 17.80 -19.41
CA SER A 273 -5.95 18.62 -20.02
C SER A 273 -6.93 19.24 -19.02
N GLY A 274 -6.82 18.89 -17.74
CA GLY A 274 -7.67 19.39 -16.67
C GLY A 274 -6.87 19.57 -15.39
N ILE A 275 -7.41 19.08 -14.27
CA ILE A 275 -6.71 19.06 -12.99
C ILE A 275 -5.55 18.08 -13.05
N PHE A 276 -4.44 18.45 -12.44
CA PHE A 276 -3.32 17.56 -12.21
C PHE A 276 -2.64 17.92 -10.90
N PHE A 277 -1.92 16.95 -10.34
CA PHE A 277 -1.46 17.04 -8.97
C PHE A 277 -0.24 16.17 -8.69
N GLN A 278 0.41 16.48 -7.57
CA GLN A 278 1.41 15.65 -6.91
C GLN A 278 0.99 15.38 -5.47
N MET A 279 1.08 14.13 -5.05
CA MET A 279 0.90 13.74 -3.66
C MET A 279 2.28 13.70 -2.99
N LYS A 280 2.52 14.63 -2.07
CA LYS A 280 3.77 14.76 -1.32
C LYS A 280 3.59 14.20 0.09
N LEU A 281 4.50 13.31 0.50
CA LEU A 281 4.59 12.83 1.88
C LEU A 281 5.80 13.47 2.56
N LYS A 282 5.55 14.05 3.74
CA LYS A 282 6.56 14.67 4.60
C LYS A 282 6.78 13.82 5.85
N TYR A 283 8.02 13.51 6.18
CA TYR A 283 8.33 12.75 7.39
C TYR A 283 9.75 13.03 7.88
N TYR A 284 10.00 12.66 9.13
CA TYR A 284 11.33 12.78 9.74
C TYR A 284 11.93 11.39 9.90
N ILE A 285 13.22 11.28 9.61
CA ILE A 285 14.02 10.11 9.97
C ILE A 285 15.07 10.51 10.99
N GLU A 286 15.44 9.58 11.87
CA GLU A 286 16.59 9.76 12.74
C GLU A 286 17.87 9.47 11.95
N ALA A 287 18.75 10.47 11.85
CA ALA A 287 20.06 10.29 11.27
C ALA A 287 20.99 9.57 12.28
N PRO A 288 22.09 8.94 11.81
CA PRO A 288 23.04 8.21 12.68
C PRO A 288 23.65 9.05 13.81
N ASN A 289 23.62 10.38 13.68
CA ASN A 289 24.08 11.35 14.67
C ASN A 289 22.98 11.79 15.67
N GLY A 290 21.82 11.11 15.68
CA GLY A 290 20.68 11.42 16.55
C GLY A 290 19.85 12.65 16.11
N LYS A 291 20.24 13.36 15.04
CA LYS A 291 19.47 14.52 14.54
C LYS A 291 18.31 14.05 13.66
N LYS A 292 17.13 14.66 13.82
CA LYS A 292 16.00 14.43 12.92
C LYS A 292 16.24 15.11 11.58
N ARG A 293 16.26 14.33 10.49
CA ARG A 293 16.35 14.82 9.12
C ARG A 293 14.95 14.86 8.52
N PHE A 294 14.55 16.04 8.03
CA PHE A 294 13.30 16.21 7.29
C PHE A 294 13.44 15.60 5.89
N ILE A 295 12.46 14.80 5.50
CA ILE A 295 12.34 14.20 4.16
C ILE A 295 10.98 14.59 3.58
N GLN A 296 11.00 14.94 2.30
CA GLN A 296 9.81 15.12 1.49
C GLN A 296 9.97 14.37 0.18
N HIS A 297 9.00 13.51 -0.14
CA HIS A 297 8.95 12.80 -1.40
C HIS A 297 7.59 12.94 -2.10
N THR A 298 7.62 13.01 -3.43
CA THR A 298 6.42 12.82 -4.25
C THR A 298 6.19 11.33 -4.39
N ILE A 299 5.09 10.84 -3.82
CA ILE A 299 4.75 9.41 -3.77
C ILE A 299 3.72 9.02 -4.83
N ALA A 300 2.96 10.00 -5.34
CA ALA A 300 2.11 9.83 -6.51
C ALA A 300 2.02 11.12 -7.32
N SER A 301 1.76 11.01 -8.62
CA SER A 301 1.47 12.14 -9.51
C SER A 301 0.44 11.76 -10.56
N GLY A 302 -0.53 12.63 -10.80
CA GLY A 302 -1.70 12.29 -11.60
C GLY A 302 -2.48 13.48 -12.09
N GLY A 303 -3.56 13.20 -12.80
CA GLY A 303 -4.43 14.22 -13.34
C GLY A 303 -5.26 13.72 -14.50
N ASN A 304 -6.03 14.64 -15.08
CA ASN A 304 -6.80 14.43 -16.28
C ASN A 304 -5.89 14.53 -17.50
N TYR A 305 -5.69 13.43 -18.23
CA TYR A 305 -4.83 13.36 -19.41
C TYR A 305 -5.62 12.94 -20.66
N ALA A 306 -6.89 13.33 -20.77
CA ALA A 306 -7.74 13.03 -21.92
C ALA A 306 -7.16 13.54 -23.25
N GLN A 307 -6.39 14.64 -23.24
CA GLN A 307 -5.68 15.15 -24.43
C GLN A 307 -4.57 14.22 -24.90
N LEU A 308 -3.82 13.59 -23.99
CA LEU A 308 -2.78 12.61 -24.33
C LEU A 308 -3.34 11.43 -25.14
N VAL A 309 -4.57 10.99 -24.82
CA VAL A 309 -5.26 9.92 -25.57
C VAL A 309 -5.53 10.33 -27.02
N GLN A 310 -5.72 11.63 -27.30
CA GLN A 310 -5.97 12.12 -28.65
C GLN A 310 -4.72 12.12 -29.54
N GLU A 311 -3.53 12.16 -28.96
CA GLU A 311 -2.27 12.12 -29.71
C GLU A 311 -2.04 10.78 -30.44
N PHE A 312 -2.74 9.73 -30.01
CA PHE A 312 -2.67 8.42 -30.63
C PHE A 312 -3.66 8.25 -31.79
N LYS A 313 -3.26 7.47 -32.81
CA LYS A 313 -4.16 7.07 -33.89
C LYS A 313 -5.07 5.92 -33.48
N SER A 314 -6.31 5.94 -33.96
CA SER A 314 -7.23 4.80 -33.86
C SER A 314 -6.63 3.56 -34.55
N SER A 315 -7.06 2.36 -34.14
CA SER A 315 -6.69 1.14 -34.86
C SER A 315 -7.23 1.17 -36.28
N SER A 316 -6.49 0.63 -37.26
CA SER A 316 -6.89 0.60 -38.68
C SER A 316 -8.27 -0.03 -38.88
N GLN A 317 -8.59 -1.08 -38.13
CA GLN A 317 -9.90 -1.75 -38.12
C GLN A 317 -11.06 -0.83 -37.72
N THR A 318 -10.76 0.29 -37.09
CA THR A 318 -11.75 1.19 -36.52
C THR A 318 -11.55 2.64 -36.97
N ALA A 319 -10.75 2.90 -38.00
CA ALA A 319 -10.45 4.28 -38.41
C ALA A 319 -11.70 5.06 -38.83
N ASN A 320 -12.67 4.37 -39.46
CA ASN A 320 -13.85 4.98 -40.08
C ASN A 320 -15.06 5.15 -39.15
N LEU A 321 -14.99 4.64 -37.92
CA LEU A 321 -16.10 4.72 -36.98
C LEU A 321 -16.05 6.04 -36.19
N PRO A 322 -17.20 6.63 -35.80
CA PRO A 322 -17.24 7.81 -34.95
C PRO A 322 -16.40 7.61 -33.69
N THR A 323 -15.65 8.64 -33.31
CA THR A 323 -14.78 8.61 -32.12
C THR A 323 -15.41 9.47 -31.03
N ILE A 324 -16.01 8.84 -30.03
CA ILE A 324 -16.34 9.51 -28.78
C ILE A 324 -15.04 9.67 -28.01
N GLN A 325 -14.71 10.91 -27.64
CA GLN A 325 -13.53 11.16 -26.83
C GLN A 325 -13.84 10.87 -25.36
N PRO A 326 -13.20 9.85 -24.76
CA PRO A 326 -13.39 9.60 -23.36
C PRO A 326 -12.69 10.69 -22.53
N ASN A 327 -13.25 10.96 -21.37
CA ASN A 327 -12.53 11.59 -20.29
C ASN A 327 -11.63 10.55 -19.61
N VAL A 328 -10.39 10.91 -19.31
CA VAL A 328 -9.42 10.01 -18.68
C VAL A 328 -8.66 10.74 -17.59
N VAL A 329 -8.78 10.24 -16.37
CA VAL A 329 -8.04 10.71 -15.20
C VAL A 329 -7.28 9.53 -14.59
N GLY A 330 -6.07 9.77 -14.11
CA GLY A 330 -5.30 8.72 -13.47
C GLY A 330 -3.99 9.20 -12.88
N ALA A 331 -3.34 8.32 -12.12
CA ALA A 331 -2.13 8.64 -11.38
C ALA A 331 -1.12 7.50 -11.44
N LEU A 332 0.15 7.89 -11.31
CA LEU A 332 1.28 7.00 -11.15
C LEU A 332 1.75 7.10 -9.69
N ILE A 333 1.81 5.98 -9.01
CA ILE A 333 2.29 5.80 -7.65
C ILE A 333 3.71 5.22 -7.73
N SER A 334 4.64 5.84 -7.02
CA SER A 334 6.03 5.39 -6.94
C SER A 334 6.14 4.17 -6.04
N PHE A 335 5.86 2.98 -6.59
CA PHE A 335 5.79 1.72 -5.86
C PHE A 335 7.09 1.40 -5.11
N ASP A 336 8.24 1.44 -5.79
CA ASP A 336 9.54 1.16 -5.17
C ASP A 336 9.88 2.14 -4.04
N LEU A 337 9.47 3.41 -4.19
CA LEU A 337 9.64 4.41 -3.14
C LEU A 337 8.73 4.11 -1.94
N LEU A 338 7.48 3.72 -2.17
CA LEU A 338 6.56 3.32 -1.11
C LEU A 338 7.13 2.14 -0.31
N VAL A 339 7.64 1.12 -1.00
CA VAL A 339 8.31 -0.03 -0.38
C VAL A 339 9.54 0.41 0.42
N HIS A 340 10.35 1.31 -0.14
CA HIS A 340 11.52 1.84 0.57
C HIS A 340 11.14 2.60 1.85
N ILE A 341 10.12 3.47 1.79
CA ILE A 341 9.63 4.21 2.96
C ILE A 341 9.15 3.24 4.05
N LEU A 342 8.41 2.21 3.67
CA LEU A 342 7.92 1.18 4.61
C LEU A 342 9.07 0.37 5.22
N TYR A 343 10.08 0.02 4.42
CA TYR A 343 11.26 -0.68 4.88
C TYR A 343 12.06 0.13 5.91
N GLU A 344 12.36 1.40 5.60
CA GLU A 344 13.05 2.33 6.52
C GLU A 344 12.21 2.62 7.77
N GLY A 345 10.89 2.67 7.60
CA GLY A 345 9.92 2.80 8.70
C GLY A 345 9.82 1.56 9.58
N LYS A 346 10.58 0.49 9.31
CA LYS A 346 10.53 -0.80 10.02
C LYS A 346 9.14 -1.43 9.99
N TYR A 347 8.45 -1.32 8.85
CA TYR A 347 7.21 -2.05 8.62
C TYR A 347 7.42 -3.55 8.77
N GLU A 348 6.41 -4.23 9.30
CA GLU A 348 6.46 -5.68 9.50
C GLU A 348 6.64 -6.40 8.16
N ILE A 349 7.73 -7.18 8.07
CA ILE A 349 8.05 -7.96 6.88
C ILE A 349 7.35 -9.30 7.03
N PRO A 350 6.51 -9.73 6.06
CA PRO A 350 5.87 -11.03 6.17
C PRO A 350 6.92 -12.15 6.09
N ASN A 351 6.61 -13.28 6.72
CA ASN A 351 7.44 -14.47 6.58
C ASN A 351 7.38 -14.99 5.13
N LYS A 352 8.49 -15.52 4.62
CA LYS A 352 8.50 -16.29 3.37
C LYS A 352 7.66 -17.56 3.51
N SER A 353 7.77 -18.19 4.67
CA SER A 353 7.02 -19.40 5.00
C SER A 353 6.95 -19.62 6.51
N ASP A 354 5.94 -20.38 6.95
CA ASP A 354 5.73 -20.66 8.37
C ASP A 354 6.75 -21.67 8.93
N TYR A 355 7.27 -22.58 8.09
CA TYR A 355 8.26 -23.55 8.54
C TYR A 355 9.34 -23.92 7.50
N LEU A 356 10.48 -24.39 8.01
CA LEU A 356 11.53 -25.10 7.26
C LEU A 356 11.65 -26.53 7.82
N ILE A 357 11.43 -27.56 7.01
CA ILE A 357 11.71 -28.95 7.40
C ILE A 357 13.16 -29.28 7.08
N CYS A 358 13.94 -29.63 8.09
CA CYS A 358 15.36 -29.94 7.97
C CYS A 358 15.75 -31.16 8.82
N SER A 359 16.97 -31.64 8.59
CA SER A 359 17.60 -32.69 9.39
C SER A 359 18.96 -32.21 9.89
N MET A 360 19.32 -32.60 11.10
CA MET A 360 20.67 -32.43 11.65
C MET A 360 21.49 -33.73 11.62
N GLU A 361 20.91 -34.83 11.14
CA GLU A 361 21.48 -36.19 11.18
C GLU A 361 21.51 -36.78 9.75
N GLU A 362 22.62 -37.43 9.36
CA GLU A 362 22.79 -38.01 8.00
C GLU A 362 21.72 -39.03 7.62
N LYS A 363 21.14 -39.73 8.61
CA LYS A 363 20.31 -40.92 8.39
C LYS A 363 18.80 -40.63 8.30
N VAL A 364 18.37 -39.37 8.26
CA VAL A 364 16.93 -39.07 8.17
C VAL A 364 16.39 -39.41 6.79
N ASN A 365 15.44 -40.34 6.76
CA ASN A 365 14.79 -40.79 5.54
C ASN A 365 14.05 -39.62 4.84
N PRO A 366 14.40 -39.28 3.58
CA PRO A 366 13.71 -38.24 2.81
C PRO A 366 12.19 -38.42 2.76
N LYS A 367 11.69 -39.67 2.73
CA LYS A 367 10.27 -39.99 2.74
C LYS A 367 9.54 -39.36 3.93
N GLN A 368 10.13 -39.41 5.12
CA GLN A 368 9.50 -38.85 6.31
C GLN A 368 9.44 -37.31 6.26
N ARG A 369 10.46 -36.66 5.67
CA ARG A 369 10.46 -35.20 5.44
C ARG A 369 9.33 -34.81 4.47
N PHE A 370 9.16 -35.55 3.38
CA PHE A 370 8.08 -35.34 2.42
C PHE A 370 6.71 -35.59 3.02
N GLU A 371 6.50 -36.71 3.72
CA GLU A 371 5.23 -37.01 4.40
C GLU A 371 4.85 -35.91 5.41
N ARG A 372 5.84 -35.33 6.08
CA ARG A 372 5.62 -34.22 7.00
C ARG A 372 5.25 -32.93 6.28
N ALA A 373 5.94 -32.60 5.19
CA ALA A 373 5.61 -31.46 4.35
C ALA A 373 4.18 -31.57 3.80
N LEU A 374 3.81 -32.75 3.28
CA LEU A 374 2.46 -33.04 2.79
C LEU A 374 1.40 -32.80 3.87
N LYS A 375 1.60 -33.33 5.08
CA LYS A 375 0.67 -33.10 6.21
C LYS A 375 0.45 -31.62 6.56
N TYR A 376 1.44 -30.77 6.31
CA TYR A 376 1.32 -29.34 6.56
C TYR A 376 0.71 -28.61 5.38
N TRP A 377 1.12 -28.93 4.14
CA TRP A 377 0.53 -28.37 2.93
C TRP A 377 -0.95 -28.76 2.76
N ASP A 378 -1.34 -29.98 3.12
CA ASP A 378 -2.75 -30.44 3.16
C ASP A 378 -3.62 -29.59 4.12
N LYS A 379 -2.99 -28.86 5.05
CA LYS A 379 -3.63 -27.94 5.99
C LYS A 379 -3.44 -26.47 5.62
N ASN A 380 -2.95 -26.18 4.40
CA ASN A 380 -2.60 -24.83 3.92
C ASN A 380 -1.59 -24.09 4.81
N ILE A 381 -0.70 -24.81 5.49
CA ILE A 381 0.41 -24.20 6.23
C ILE A 381 1.58 -24.02 5.27
N SER A 382 2.09 -22.80 5.16
CA SER A 382 3.17 -22.50 4.22
C SER A 382 4.51 -23.01 4.75
N GLY A 383 5.31 -23.66 3.90
CA GLY A 383 6.60 -24.16 4.35
C GLY A 383 7.44 -24.75 3.24
N THR A 384 8.73 -24.84 3.53
CA THR A 384 9.76 -25.30 2.59
C THR A 384 10.56 -26.44 3.20
N LEU A 385 11.27 -27.19 2.35
CA LEU A 385 12.18 -28.25 2.76
C LEU A 385 13.62 -27.80 2.51
N LEU A 386 14.50 -28.18 3.43
CA LEU A 386 15.94 -28.16 3.18
C LEU A 386 16.30 -29.38 2.34
N TYR A 387 16.88 -29.16 1.16
CA TYR A 387 17.19 -30.24 0.21
C TYR A 387 18.41 -31.04 0.63
N GLU A 388 19.35 -30.41 1.30
CA GLU A 388 20.52 -31.07 1.87
C GLU A 388 20.09 -32.16 2.86
N THR A 389 20.85 -33.25 2.90
CA THR A 389 20.57 -34.40 3.76
C THR A 389 20.77 -34.06 5.24
N GLN A 390 21.73 -33.18 5.53
CA GLN A 390 22.04 -32.70 6.87
C GLN A 390 22.61 -31.28 6.81
N GLU A 391 22.35 -30.48 7.85
CA GLU A 391 23.04 -29.21 8.07
C GLU A 391 23.23 -28.94 9.56
N SER A 392 24.24 -28.12 9.89
CA SER A 392 24.45 -27.68 11.27
C SER A 392 23.33 -26.74 11.73
N TRP A 393 23.10 -26.68 13.04
CA TRP A 393 22.07 -25.79 13.61
C TRP A 393 22.35 -24.32 13.29
N GLU A 394 23.61 -23.90 13.28
CA GLU A 394 24.01 -22.53 12.94
C GLU A 394 23.63 -22.19 11.50
N LYS A 395 23.82 -23.13 10.57
CA LYS A 395 23.45 -22.94 9.17
C LYS A 395 21.93 -22.94 8.98
N ILE A 396 21.20 -23.83 9.66
CA ILE A 396 19.72 -23.83 9.66
C ILE A 396 19.18 -22.50 10.19
N LYS A 397 19.72 -22.00 11.30
CA LYS A 397 19.34 -20.71 11.88
C LYS A 397 19.60 -19.57 10.90
N LYS A 398 20.78 -19.54 10.28
CA LYS A 398 21.14 -18.53 9.26
C LYS A 398 20.21 -18.57 8.05
N ILE A 399 19.83 -19.75 7.58
CA ILE A 399 18.86 -19.93 6.49
C ILE A 399 17.52 -19.34 6.90
N CYS A 400 16.98 -19.71 8.06
CA CYS A 400 15.70 -19.19 8.52
C CYS A 400 15.71 -17.66 8.68
N GLU A 401 16.80 -17.08 9.19
CA GLU A 401 16.95 -15.63 9.32
C GLU A 401 17.04 -14.91 7.96
N THR A 402 17.81 -15.48 7.03
CA THR A 402 18.01 -14.91 5.68
C THR A 402 16.74 -15.01 4.85
N GLU A 403 16.04 -16.14 4.97
CA GLU A 403 14.83 -16.43 4.23
C GLU A 403 13.56 -15.87 4.90
N VAL A 404 13.64 -15.38 6.14
CA VAL A 404 12.50 -14.91 6.94
C VAL A 404 11.49 -16.03 7.17
N ILE A 405 11.94 -17.13 7.79
CA ILE A 405 11.12 -18.30 8.15
C ILE A 405 10.89 -18.29 9.65
N SER A 406 9.64 -18.49 10.06
CA SER A 406 9.28 -18.41 11.49
C SER A 406 9.66 -19.63 12.30
N HIS A 407 9.57 -20.84 11.75
CA HIS A 407 9.88 -22.06 12.49
C HIS A 407 10.85 -23.00 11.76
N ALA A 408 11.76 -23.64 12.49
CA ALA A 408 12.55 -24.77 12.00
C ALA A 408 11.99 -26.08 12.58
N VAL A 409 11.54 -26.98 11.71
CA VAL A 409 11.07 -28.33 12.04
C VAL A 409 12.22 -29.30 11.78
N VAL A 410 12.99 -29.58 12.84
CA VAL A 410 14.15 -30.47 12.81
C VAL A 410 13.71 -31.90 13.06
N MET A 411 13.95 -32.74 12.06
CA MET A 411 13.76 -34.19 12.13
C MET A 411 15.00 -34.84 12.77
N LYS A 412 14.77 -35.72 13.73
CA LYS A 412 15.77 -36.63 14.31
C LYS A 412 15.20 -38.04 14.30
N ASP A 413 16.01 -39.07 14.12
CA ASP A 413 15.64 -40.51 13.98
C ASP A 413 14.14 -40.87 14.16
N SER A 414 13.58 -40.69 15.36
CA SER A 414 12.17 -40.95 15.71
C SER A 414 11.40 -39.76 16.31
N SER A 415 12.02 -38.57 16.42
CA SER A 415 11.43 -37.39 17.07
C SER A 415 11.47 -36.16 16.17
N VAL A 416 10.42 -35.35 16.23
CA VAL A 416 10.35 -34.07 15.52
C VAL A 416 10.41 -32.96 16.55
N LYS A 417 11.35 -32.03 16.39
CA LYS A 417 11.44 -30.82 17.20
C LYS A 417 11.12 -29.61 16.35
N THR A 418 10.28 -28.73 16.87
CA THR A 418 9.96 -27.44 16.23
C THR A 418 10.61 -26.35 17.06
N TYR A 419 11.36 -25.48 16.40
CA TYR A 419 12.05 -24.34 16.99
C TYR A 419 11.43 -23.07 16.44
N ASP A 420 11.02 -22.16 17.32
CA ASP A 420 10.65 -20.80 16.95
C ASP A 420 11.93 -19.98 16.73
N MET A 421 12.06 -19.38 15.56
CA MET A 421 13.24 -18.61 15.17
C MET A 421 13.23 -17.19 15.73
N PHE A 422 12.11 -16.72 16.26
CA PHE A 422 11.96 -15.40 16.87
C PHE A 422 12.05 -15.42 18.41
N ASP A 423 12.09 -16.60 19.02
CA ASP A 423 12.24 -16.76 20.48
C ASP A 423 13.73 -16.86 20.88
N ASN A 424 14.28 -15.76 21.40
CA ASN A 424 15.68 -15.67 21.85
C ASN A 424 15.95 -16.31 23.22
N THR A 425 14.96 -16.93 23.87
CA THR A 425 15.11 -17.43 25.26
C THR A 425 15.86 -18.76 25.38
N GLN A 426 16.00 -19.55 24.30
CA GLN A 426 16.46 -20.95 24.43
C GLN A 426 17.97 -21.19 24.22
N GLY A 427 18.75 -20.16 23.86
CA GLY A 427 20.21 -20.27 23.67
C GLY A 427 21.03 -20.54 24.94
N LYS A 428 20.43 -20.49 26.14
CA LYS A 428 21.13 -20.69 27.42
C LYS A 428 21.16 -22.14 27.91
N SER A 429 20.41 -23.06 27.30
CA SER A 429 20.26 -24.43 27.85
C SER A 429 21.35 -25.42 27.44
N GLN A 430 22.17 -25.11 26.42
CA GLN A 430 23.24 -26.01 25.96
C GLN A 430 24.64 -25.72 26.52
N ARG A 431 24.85 -24.60 27.25
CA ARG A 431 26.16 -24.29 27.87
C ARG A 431 26.37 -24.88 29.27
N LYS A 432 25.34 -25.45 29.92
CA LYS A 432 25.45 -25.97 31.32
C LYS A 432 25.90 -27.44 31.46
N LYS A 433 26.34 -28.14 30.40
CA LYS A 433 26.82 -29.53 30.50
C LYS A 433 28.33 -29.75 30.35
N LYS A 434 29.14 -28.69 30.38
CA LYS A 434 30.61 -28.79 30.46
C LYS A 434 31.17 -27.79 31.48
N GLN A 435 31.00 -28.07 32.76
CA GLN A 435 31.94 -27.70 33.85
C GLN A 435 31.31 -28.13 35.18
N SER A 436 31.75 -29.26 35.70
CA SER A 436 31.52 -29.65 37.09
C SER A 436 32.79 -30.34 37.60
N LYS A 437 33.79 -29.53 37.97
CA LYS A 437 34.87 -29.85 38.91
C LYS A 437 35.46 -28.52 39.41
N GLY A 438 35.54 -28.34 40.72
CA GLY A 438 36.37 -27.32 41.36
C GLY A 438 35.66 -26.47 42.40
N ASP A 439 36.12 -26.64 43.63
CA ASP A 439 35.79 -25.96 44.90
C ASP A 439 35.78 -24.42 44.90
N GLY A 440 35.16 -23.85 45.93
CA GLY A 440 35.67 -22.60 46.55
C GLY A 440 34.70 -21.42 46.71
N CYS A 441 34.33 -21.16 47.96
CA CYS A 441 34.03 -19.89 48.64
C CYS A 441 33.32 -18.71 47.97
N SER A 442 32.25 -18.28 48.67
CA SER A 442 31.77 -16.91 48.95
C SER A 442 32.15 -15.74 48.03
N GLU A 443 31.12 -15.05 47.52
CA GLU A 443 30.90 -13.60 47.72
C GLU A 443 29.54 -13.19 47.09
N ASN A 444 28.77 -12.34 47.80
CA ASN A 444 27.59 -11.65 47.27
C ASN A 444 28.03 -10.55 46.27
N PRO A 445 27.20 -10.18 45.28
CA PRO A 445 26.54 -8.89 45.42
C PRO A 445 25.10 -8.80 44.85
N GLU A 446 24.28 -8.06 45.60
CA GLU A 446 23.37 -6.98 45.18
C GLU A 446 22.45 -7.12 43.94
N ASN A 447 21.16 -6.97 44.27
CA ASN A 447 19.99 -6.57 43.48
C ASN A 447 20.23 -5.78 42.18
N ASP A 448 19.60 -6.19 41.08
CA ASP A 448 18.52 -5.44 40.39
C ASP A 448 17.81 -6.32 39.30
N PRO A 449 16.68 -5.93 38.67
CA PRO A 449 15.37 -6.44 39.03
C PRO A 449 14.70 -7.36 37.98
N THR A 450 13.66 -8.00 38.49
CA THR A 450 12.73 -8.99 37.95
C THR A 450 12.21 -8.79 36.52
N GLY A 451 12.11 -9.90 35.79
CA GLY A 451 11.37 -10.02 34.54
C GLY A 451 9.86 -9.81 34.75
N LYS A 452 9.24 -9.06 33.84
CA LYS A 452 7.78 -8.84 33.83
C LYS A 452 7.06 -10.11 33.40
N SER A 453 6.12 -10.61 34.21
CA SER A 453 5.09 -11.56 33.76
C SER A 453 4.11 -10.84 32.83
N ASN A 454 3.62 -11.53 31.79
CA ASN A 454 2.48 -11.05 31.01
C ASN A 454 1.21 -11.38 31.82
N ASP A 455 0.56 -10.38 32.41
CA ASP A 455 -0.73 -10.54 33.09
C ASP A 455 -1.87 -10.23 32.11
N PHE A 456 -2.71 -11.23 31.79
CA PHE A 456 -3.93 -11.08 31.01
C PHE A 456 -5.14 -10.92 31.95
N HIS A 457 -6.01 -9.93 31.70
CA HIS A 457 -7.23 -9.74 32.50
C HIS A 457 -8.45 -10.30 31.75
N PHE A 458 -8.89 -11.51 32.11
CA PHE A 458 -10.08 -12.14 31.52
C PHE A 458 -11.37 -11.71 32.23
N LYS A 459 -12.42 -11.40 31.47
CA LYS A 459 -13.79 -11.19 31.97
C LYS A 459 -14.72 -12.20 31.31
N PHE A 460 -15.50 -12.92 32.10
CA PHE A 460 -16.34 -14.02 31.59
C PHE A 460 -17.81 -13.63 31.49
N VAL A 461 -18.42 -14.00 30.37
CA VAL A 461 -19.87 -14.02 30.15
C VAL A 461 -20.29 -15.46 29.91
N HIS A 462 -21.01 -16.05 30.87
CA HIS A 462 -21.49 -17.42 30.76
C HIS A 462 -22.91 -17.48 30.21
N ILE A 463 -23.08 -18.23 29.12
CA ILE A 463 -24.40 -18.44 28.50
C ILE A 463 -24.87 -19.87 28.82
N ASN A 464 -26.02 -19.92 29.49
CA ASN A 464 -26.81 -21.10 29.84
C ASN A 464 -26.16 -22.09 30.82
N HIS A 465 -25.86 -21.65 32.05
CA HIS A 465 -25.60 -22.56 33.17
C HIS A 465 -26.57 -22.30 34.32
N LYS A 466 -27.25 -23.36 34.79
CA LYS A 466 -27.96 -23.34 36.06
C LYS A 466 -26.92 -23.50 37.18
N LYS A 467 -26.93 -22.58 38.15
CA LYS A 467 -26.09 -22.47 39.37
C LYS A 467 -24.73 -21.81 39.19
N VAL A 468 -24.56 -20.72 39.95
CA VAL A 468 -23.40 -19.80 40.04
C VAL A 468 -22.19 -20.42 40.80
N HIS A 469 -22.38 -21.53 41.51
CA HIS A 469 -21.40 -22.11 42.45
C HIS A 469 -20.39 -23.11 41.83
N GLY A 470 -19.96 -22.88 40.58
CA GLY A 470 -18.96 -23.75 39.90
C GLY A 470 -18.08 -23.07 38.86
N ASN A 471 -18.29 -21.78 38.57
CA ASN A 471 -17.63 -21.11 37.45
C ASN A 471 -16.14 -20.88 37.70
N SER A 472 -15.70 -20.59 38.92
CA SER A 472 -14.29 -20.27 39.22
C SER A 472 -13.31 -21.37 38.78
N LYS A 473 -13.65 -22.66 38.94
CA LYS A 473 -12.78 -23.76 38.48
C LYS A 473 -12.73 -23.88 36.95
N ILE A 474 -13.85 -23.63 36.28
CA ILE A 474 -13.97 -23.68 34.82
C ILE A 474 -13.25 -22.47 34.22
N GLU A 475 -13.46 -21.27 34.76
CA GLU A 475 -12.76 -20.04 34.37
C GLU A 475 -11.25 -20.20 34.54
N THR A 476 -10.78 -20.77 35.66
CA THR A 476 -9.33 -21.04 35.87
C THR A 476 -8.76 -21.97 34.79
N ALA A 477 -9.50 -23.02 34.42
CA ALA A 477 -9.08 -23.94 33.36
C ALA A 477 -9.05 -23.26 31.98
N ILE A 478 -10.05 -22.43 31.68
CA ILE A 478 -10.12 -21.65 30.44
C ILE A 478 -8.99 -20.62 30.39
N CYS A 479 -8.74 -19.88 31.47
CA CYS A 479 -7.63 -18.92 31.57
C CYS A 479 -6.29 -19.59 31.31
N SER A 480 -5.98 -20.70 31.99
CA SER A 480 -4.71 -21.41 31.79
C SER A 480 -4.50 -21.84 30.34
N LYS A 481 -5.57 -22.27 29.67
CA LYS A 481 -5.56 -22.66 28.26
C LYS A 481 -5.38 -21.48 27.32
N LEU A 482 -6.08 -20.38 27.58
CA LEU A 482 -6.01 -19.15 26.79
C LEU A 482 -4.66 -18.46 26.97
N GLU A 483 -4.14 -18.35 28.19
CA GLU A 483 -2.80 -17.81 28.49
C GLU A 483 -1.71 -18.58 27.75
N GLY A 484 -1.78 -19.91 27.74
CA GLY A 484 -0.85 -20.74 26.95
C GLY A 484 -0.89 -20.41 25.45
N SER A 485 -2.07 -20.07 24.94
CA SER A 485 -2.30 -19.86 23.51
C SER A 485 -2.19 -18.39 23.07
N LEU A 486 -2.26 -17.43 24.00
CA LEU A 486 -2.22 -15.99 23.75
C LEU A 486 -0.90 -15.33 24.14
N LYS A 487 0.07 -16.10 24.67
CA LYS A 487 1.42 -15.63 25.06
C LYS A 487 2.18 -14.82 24.01
N TRP A 488 1.83 -14.98 22.73
CA TRP A 488 2.45 -14.31 21.57
C TRP A 488 1.59 -13.18 20.98
N ALA A 489 0.36 -12.99 21.46
CA ALA A 489 -0.51 -11.92 20.99
C ALA A 489 -0.10 -10.59 21.66
N PRO A 490 -0.09 -9.44 20.93
CA PRO A 490 0.30 -8.14 21.48
C PRO A 490 -0.84 -7.52 22.31
N LEU A 491 -1.40 -8.29 23.25
CA LEU A 491 -2.55 -7.94 24.08
C LEU A 491 -2.14 -7.64 25.55
N ASN A 492 -0.89 -7.25 25.77
CA ASN A 492 -0.36 -7.00 27.11
C ASN A 492 -1.11 -5.83 27.78
N GLY A 493 -1.79 -6.12 28.90
CA GLY A 493 -2.62 -5.14 29.63
C GLY A 493 -4.05 -4.99 29.10
N SER A 494 -4.43 -5.71 28.04
CA SER A 494 -5.78 -5.69 27.48
C SER A 494 -6.78 -6.49 28.31
N THR A 495 -8.00 -5.98 28.43
CA THR A 495 -9.12 -6.76 28.98
C THR A 495 -9.70 -7.66 27.89
N ILE A 496 -9.61 -8.98 28.09
CA ILE A 496 -10.12 -9.98 27.15
C ILE A 496 -11.50 -10.45 27.63
N GLN A 497 -12.52 -10.29 26.78
CA GLN A 497 -13.86 -10.78 27.09
C GLN A 497 -14.01 -12.20 26.58
N VAL A 498 -14.40 -13.13 27.45
CA VAL A 498 -14.61 -14.53 27.11
C VAL A 498 -16.10 -14.86 27.25
N ILE A 499 -16.76 -15.12 26.13
CA ILE A 499 -18.13 -15.65 26.10
C ILE A 499 -18.04 -17.16 26.12
N ALA A 500 -18.40 -17.80 27.23
CA ALA A 500 -18.31 -19.25 27.39
C ALA A 500 -19.71 -19.89 27.39
N ALA A 501 -20.00 -20.68 26.36
CA ALA A 501 -21.32 -21.27 26.10
C ALA A 501 -21.24 -22.79 25.86
N ASP A 502 -22.32 -23.50 26.18
CA ASP A 502 -22.48 -24.93 25.92
C ASP A 502 -22.86 -25.20 24.45
N LEU A 503 -21.97 -24.84 23.53
CA LEU A 503 -22.14 -25.01 22.07
C LEU A 503 -21.26 -26.16 21.56
N SER A 504 -21.66 -26.85 20.47
CA SER A 504 -20.73 -27.72 19.76
C SER A 504 -19.72 -26.91 18.94
N LYS A 505 -18.64 -27.54 18.47
CA LYS A 505 -17.63 -26.88 17.64
C LYS A 505 -18.21 -26.36 16.33
N GLU A 506 -19.10 -27.12 15.70
CA GLU A 506 -19.73 -26.75 14.43
C GLU A 506 -20.57 -25.47 14.57
N VAL A 507 -21.30 -25.34 15.68
CA VAL A 507 -22.11 -24.14 15.95
C VAL A 507 -21.22 -22.95 16.30
N LEU A 508 -20.10 -23.18 17.01
CA LEU A 508 -19.12 -22.13 17.31
C LEU A 508 -18.49 -21.58 16.01
N ASP A 509 -18.06 -22.46 15.11
CA ASP A 509 -17.47 -22.09 13.82
C ASP A 509 -18.49 -21.31 12.95
N GLU A 510 -19.78 -21.69 12.97
CA GLU A 510 -20.85 -20.97 12.26
C GLU A 510 -21.10 -19.56 12.84
N ILE A 511 -21.06 -19.40 14.16
CA ILE A 511 -21.23 -18.08 14.82
C ILE A 511 -20.09 -17.14 14.46
N VAL A 512 -18.84 -17.63 14.45
CA VAL A 512 -17.70 -16.79 14.07
C VAL A 512 -17.74 -16.44 12.58
N PHE A 513 -18.08 -17.42 11.73
CA PHE A 513 -18.24 -17.19 10.29
C PHE A 513 -19.28 -16.10 9.99
N THR A 514 -20.43 -16.13 10.68
CA THR A 514 -21.50 -15.15 10.49
C THR A 514 -21.16 -13.76 11.05
N ASN A 515 -20.34 -13.66 12.11
CA ASN A 515 -19.93 -12.37 12.68
C ASN A 515 -18.76 -11.70 11.95
N ASN A 516 -17.94 -12.47 11.21
CA ASN A 516 -16.79 -11.96 10.46
C ASN A 516 -17.14 -11.49 9.03
N LEU A 517 -18.31 -11.87 8.50
CA LEU A 517 -18.83 -11.37 7.23
C LEU A 517 -19.62 -10.08 7.45
N SER A 518 -19.10 -8.96 6.94
CA SER A 518 -19.79 -7.68 6.86
C SER A 518 -20.86 -7.71 5.76
N CYS A 519 -21.93 -8.50 5.92
CA CYS A 519 -23.05 -8.52 4.98
C CYS A 519 -24.37 -8.88 5.69
N ASP A 520 -25.35 -7.98 5.58
CA ASP A 520 -26.78 -8.19 5.80
C ASP A 520 -27.36 -9.24 4.83
N ARG A 521 -26.95 -10.51 4.96
CA ARG A 521 -27.64 -11.64 4.32
C ARG A 521 -28.40 -12.42 5.39
N LYS A 522 -29.72 -12.18 5.41
CA LYS A 522 -30.69 -12.88 6.23
C LYS A 522 -30.47 -14.40 6.21
N ASN A 523 -30.30 -14.95 7.41
CA ASN A 523 -30.56 -16.32 7.87
C ASN A 523 -31.13 -17.28 6.81
N SER A 524 -30.28 -17.96 6.04
CA SER A 524 -30.73 -19.03 5.13
C SER A 524 -30.00 -20.37 5.30
N SER A 525 -29.08 -20.52 6.26
CA SER A 525 -28.35 -21.79 6.46
C SER A 525 -28.70 -22.56 7.75
N VAL A 526 -29.61 -22.06 8.60
CA VAL A 526 -30.03 -22.79 9.83
C VAL A 526 -31.10 -23.84 9.51
N LYS A 527 -30.79 -24.80 8.63
CA LYS A 527 -31.74 -25.87 8.29
C LYS A 527 -31.57 -27.18 9.07
N ASN A 528 -30.49 -27.40 9.83
CA ASN A 528 -30.31 -28.67 10.55
C ASN A 528 -29.87 -28.61 12.03
N CYS A 529 -29.91 -27.46 12.71
CA CYS A 529 -29.58 -27.37 14.14
C CYS A 529 -30.81 -27.58 15.06
N LYS A 530 -30.64 -28.32 16.16
CA LYS A 530 -31.69 -28.63 17.16
C LYS A 530 -32.27 -27.32 17.74
N SER A 531 -33.51 -27.33 18.21
CA SER A 531 -34.20 -26.12 18.74
C SER A 531 -33.41 -25.41 19.85
N LYS A 532 -32.69 -26.16 20.69
CA LYS A 532 -31.83 -25.66 21.77
C LYS A 532 -30.62 -24.87 21.27
N ASP A 533 -30.01 -25.30 20.17
CA ASP A 533 -28.82 -24.66 19.59
C ASP A 533 -29.21 -23.31 18.96
N LYS A 534 -30.40 -23.21 18.35
CA LYS A 534 -30.90 -21.94 17.80
C LYS A 534 -31.10 -20.86 18.86
N GLN A 535 -31.51 -21.23 20.07
CA GLN A 535 -31.67 -20.29 21.17
C GLN A 535 -30.30 -19.83 21.70
N LEU A 536 -29.38 -20.77 21.94
CA LEU A 536 -28.01 -20.46 22.38
C LEU A 536 -27.27 -19.56 21.39
N THR A 537 -27.39 -19.84 20.08
CA THR A 537 -26.82 -18.99 19.03
C THR A 537 -27.36 -17.57 19.06
N ARG A 538 -28.64 -17.35 19.39
CA ARG A 538 -29.22 -16.01 19.53
C ARG A 538 -28.65 -15.28 20.74
N GLU A 539 -28.63 -15.93 21.90
CA GLU A 539 -28.10 -15.35 23.15
C GLU A 539 -26.61 -14.98 23.03
N VAL A 540 -25.82 -15.83 22.34
CA VAL A 540 -24.40 -15.57 22.04
C VAL A 540 -24.25 -14.36 21.13
N ASN A 541 -25.01 -14.28 20.04
CA ASN A 541 -24.96 -13.15 19.12
C ASN A 541 -25.41 -11.83 19.75
N GLU A 542 -26.39 -11.85 20.64
CA GLU A 542 -26.79 -10.67 21.42
C GLU A 542 -25.68 -10.22 22.38
N SER A 543 -25.01 -11.16 23.04
CA SER A 543 -23.88 -10.86 23.92
C SER A 543 -22.67 -10.30 23.15
N ILE A 544 -22.38 -10.83 21.96
CA ILE A 544 -21.34 -10.28 21.06
C ILE A 544 -21.70 -8.86 20.64
N LYS A 545 -22.95 -8.61 20.21
CA LYS A 545 -23.41 -7.27 19.81
C LYS A 545 -23.32 -6.27 20.97
N LYS A 546 -23.70 -6.69 22.17
CA LYS A 546 -23.62 -5.85 23.37
C LYS A 546 -22.16 -5.47 23.68
N LEU A 547 -21.25 -6.44 23.69
CA LEU A 547 -19.83 -6.19 23.95
C LEU A 547 -19.16 -5.32 22.87
N LYS A 548 -19.56 -5.50 21.59
CA LYS A 548 -19.10 -4.64 20.48
C LYS A 548 -19.63 -3.20 20.59
N ASN A 549 -20.88 -3.00 21.02
CA ASN A 549 -21.47 -1.66 21.20
C ASN A 549 -20.93 -0.93 22.44
N ASP A 550 -20.65 -1.66 23.52
CA ASP A 550 -20.18 -1.09 24.79
C ASP A 550 -18.66 -0.77 24.76
N ASN A 551 -17.95 -0.94 23.63
CA ASN A 551 -16.48 -0.83 23.48
C ASN A 551 -15.72 -1.59 24.59
N CYS A 552 -16.27 -2.71 25.05
CA CYS A 552 -15.84 -3.33 26.30
C CYS A 552 -14.75 -4.39 26.05
N GLY A 553 -13.55 -3.98 25.67
CA GLY A 553 -12.36 -4.85 25.59
C GLY A 553 -11.69 -4.88 24.21
N ASP A 554 -10.37 -5.14 24.20
CA ASP A 554 -9.55 -5.13 22.97
C ASP A 554 -9.68 -6.44 22.15
N CYS A 555 -10.30 -7.48 22.73
CA CYS A 555 -10.46 -8.80 22.12
C CYS A 555 -11.65 -9.56 22.73
N ILE A 556 -12.49 -10.16 21.87
CA ILE A 556 -13.61 -11.02 22.27
C ILE A 556 -13.28 -12.47 21.86
N ILE A 557 -13.39 -13.40 22.81
CA ILE A 557 -13.15 -14.82 22.61
C ILE A 557 -14.46 -15.57 22.84
N LEU A 558 -14.87 -16.38 21.87
CA LEU A 558 -15.97 -17.31 22.02
C LEU A 558 -15.43 -18.69 22.39
N TYR A 559 -15.86 -19.23 23.53
CA TYR A 559 -15.42 -20.51 24.07
C TYR A 559 -16.56 -21.54 24.07
N SER A 560 -16.32 -22.69 23.45
CA SER A 560 -17.20 -23.86 23.55
C SER A 560 -16.79 -24.71 24.76
N LYS A 561 -17.73 -24.87 25.69
CA LYS A 561 -17.59 -25.77 26.84
C LYS A 561 -17.77 -27.25 26.46
N GLN A 562 -18.51 -27.56 25.40
CA GLN A 562 -18.74 -28.96 24.99
C GLN A 562 -17.52 -29.56 24.29
N SER A 563 -16.89 -28.80 23.39
CA SER A 563 -15.74 -29.27 22.62
C SER A 563 -14.40 -28.79 23.18
N ASP A 564 -14.41 -28.01 24.26
CA ASP A 564 -13.22 -27.44 24.89
C ASP A 564 -12.35 -26.67 23.88
N THR A 565 -12.96 -25.88 23.00
CA THR A 565 -12.29 -25.12 21.93
C THR A 565 -12.73 -23.67 21.95
N TYR A 566 -11.91 -22.76 21.42
CA TYR A 566 -12.24 -21.35 21.34
C TYR A 566 -11.93 -20.77 19.95
N GLN A 567 -12.55 -19.66 19.65
CA GLN A 567 -12.22 -18.81 18.51
C GLN A 567 -12.21 -17.34 18.92
N ILE A 568 -11.40 -16.55 18.21
CA ILE A 568 -11.28 -15.11 18.41
C ILE A 568 -12.21 -14.42 17.39
N LEU A 569 -13.02 -13.47 17.87
CA LEU A 569 -14.04 -12.74 17.11
C LEU A 569 -13.58 -11.36 16.64
#